data_AF-A0AB37ZDG2-F1
#
_entry.id   AF-A0AB37ZDG2-F1
#
_cell.length_a   1.000
_cell.length_b   1.000
_cell.length_c   1.000
_cell.angle_alpha   90.00
_cell.angle_beta   90.00
_cell.angle_gamma   90.00
#
_symmetry.space_group_name_H-M   'P 1'
#
loop_
_entity.id
_entity.type
_entity.pdbx_description
1 polymer ?
#
loop_
_entity_poly.entity_id
_entity_poly.type
_entity_poly.pdbx_seq_one_letter_code
_entity_poly.pdbx_strand_id
1 'polypeptide(L)'
;MQLLNLDDVARYVEENIGGFHQKRIDSLSRLKLKAVLKRKNPYMFKAKNVQTAEQIVRGILDAHISSNEETLFGDWLEGLAIFINSRTYGGWKSGIAGVDLEFDKDGSRHIVAIKSGPNWGNSSQIGQMRTNFKTAQRTLRTSQSGLHIVAVNGCCYGRDNNPDKGDYFKLCGQRFWEFVSGDANLYVELIEPLGFKASERNEEFLVSYSQMVNKFTREFTSDFCDENGSIAWELLVQLNSASEA
;
A
#
# COMPACT_ATOMS: atom_id res chain seq x y z
N MET A 1 19.86 -14.04 -17.87
CA MET A 1 18.55 -14.38 -17.27
C MET A 1 18.73 -15.67 -16.50
N GLN A 2 18.48 -15.63 -15.20
CA GLN A 2 18.38 -16.85 -14.38
C GLN A 2 16.91 -17.22 -14.25
N LEU A 3 16.60 -18.52 -14.25
CA LEU A 3 15.25 -19.00 -14.00
C LEU A 3 14.88 -18.69 -12.54
N LEU A 4 13.71 -18.10 -12.30
CA LEU A 4 13.24 -17.80 -10.96
C LEU A 4 12.95 -19.11 -10.21
N ASN A 5 13.48 -19.24 -8.99
CA ASN A 5 13.13 -20.34 -8.10
C ASN A 5 12.01 -19.88 -7.14
N LEU A 6 10.84 -20.54 -7.20
CA LEU A 6 9.71 -20.23 -6.33
C LEU A 6 10.00 -20.49 -4.85
N ASP A 7 10.94 -21.40 -4.52
CA ASP A 7 11.36 -21.61 -3.12
C ASP A 7 12.06 -20.37 -2.54
N ASP A 8 12.81 -19.64 -3.37
CA ASP A 8 13.44 -18.39 -2.94
C ASP A 8 12.40 -17.29 -2.74
N VAL A 9 11.34 -17.28 -3.56
CA VAL A 9 10.18 -16.38 -3.38
C VAL A 9 9.45 -16.72 -2.09
N ALA A 10 9.16 -18.01 -1.84
CA ALA A 10 8.50 -18.45 -0.62
C ALA A 10 9.29 -18.07 0.64
N ARG A 11 10.62 -18.26 0.61
CA ARG A 11 11.50 -17.84 1.72
C ARG A 11 11.49 -16.34 1.94
N TYR A 12 11.59 -15.55 0.86
CA TYR A 12 11.49 -14.09 0.97
C TYR A 12 10.15 -13.65 1.58
N VAL A 13 9.05 -14.25 1.13
CA VAL A 13 7.73 -13.94 1.69
C VAL A 13 7.68 -14.29 3.18
N GLU A 14 8.12 -15.48 3.58
CA GLU A 14 8.14 -15.89 4.99
C GLU A 14 8.97 -14.94 5.87
N GLU A 15 10.14 -14.52 5.42
CA GLU A 15 11.05 -13.63 6.16
C GLU A 15 10.51 -12.19 6.28
N ASN A 16 9.72 -11.72 5.31
CA ASN A 16 9.35 -10.29 5.22
C ASN A 16 7.87 -10.02 5.53
N ILE A 17 6.97 -10.99 5.37
CA ILE A 17 5.52 -10.81 5.61
C ILE A 17 5.22 -10.55 7.08
N GLY A 18 6.02 -11.11 8.01
CA GLY A 18 5.90 -10.83 9.44
C GLY A 18 6.03 -9.33 9.77
N GLY A 19 6.89 -8.62 9.04
CA GLY A 19 7.05 -7.17 9.18
C GLY A 19 5.79 -6.38 8.79
N PHE A 20 5.05 -6.83 7.77
CA PHE A 20 3.75 -6.26 7.41
C PHE A 20 2.73 -6.44 8.55
N HIS A 21 2.61 -7.65 9.09
CA HIS A 21 1.68 -7.94 10.19
C HIS A 21 2.01 -7.14 11.46
N GLN A 22 3.29 -7.04 11.82
CA GLN A 22 3.69 -6.25 12.99
C GLN A 22 3.37 -4.77 12.81
N LYS A 23 3.67 -4.18 11.64
CA LYS A 23 3.33 -2.77 11.35
C LYS A 23 1.83 -2.51 11.40
N ARG A 24 1.01 -3.49 11.00
CA ARG A 24 -0.46 -3.44 11.08
C ARG A 24 -0.93 -3.35 12.54
N ILE A 25 -0.38 -4.18 13.43
CA ILE A 25 -0.67 -4.16 14.87
C ILE A 25 -0.17 -2.85 15.52
N ASP A 26 1.04 -2.42 15.19
CA ASP A 26 1.64 -1.18 15.69
C ASP A 26 0.83 0.06 15.30
N SER A 27 0.27 0.07 14.09
CA SER A 27 -0.59 1.17 13.63
C SER A 27 -1.85 1.28 14.49
N LEU A 28 -2.41 0.16 14.95
CA LEU A 28 -3.54 0.15 15.87
C LEU A 28 -3.15 0.58 17.29
N SER A 29 -2.08 0.02 17.84
CA SER A 29 -1.70 0.23 19.24
C SER A 29 -1.37 1.69 19.57
N ARG A 30 -0.90 2.46 18.58
CA ARG A 30 -0.57 3.90 18.70
C ARG A 30 -1.78 4.82 18.53
N LEU A 31 -2.95 4.29 18.17
CA LEU A 31 -4.14 5.11 17.99
C LEU A 31 -4.62 5.71 19.31
N LYS A 32 -5.13 6.95 19.21
CA LYS A 32 -5.87 7.62 20.27
C LYS A 32 -7.26 7.98 19.72
N LEU A 33 -8.32 7.71 20.48
CA LEU A 33 -9.70 7.90 20.03
C LEU A 33 -9.93 9.34 19.52
N LYS A 34 -9.61 10.35 20.32
CA LYS A 34 -9.79 11.76 19.94
C LYS A 34 -9.03 12.14 18.66
N ALA A 35 -7.84 11.58 18.45
CA ALA A 35 -7.04 11.84 17.27
C ALA A 35 -7.64 11.20 16.00
N VAL A 36 -8.29 10.04 16.11
CA VAL A 36 -8.99 9.44 14.96
C VAL A 36 -10.34 10.13 14.70
N LEU A 37 -11.04 10.56 15.76
CA LEU A 37 -12.30 11.30 15.64
C LEU A 37 -12.13 12.64 14.90
N LYS A 38 -11.05 13.38 15.17
CA LYS A 38 -10.71 14.63 14.46
C LYS A 38 -10.47 14.45 12.95
N ARG A 39 -10.11 13.26 12.49
CA ARG A 39 -9.78 12.97 11.08
C ARG A 39 -10.95 12.41 10.27
N LYS A 40 -12.11 12.20 10.90
CA LYS A 40 -13.29 11.62 10.25
C LYS A 40 -14.41 12.65 10.17
N ASN A 41 -15.43 12.35 9.37
CA ASN A 41 -16.56 13.25 9.18
C ASN A 41 -17.71 12.87 10.12
N PRO A 42 -17.93 13.58 11.25
CA PRO A 42 -19.01 13.28 12.19
C PRO A 42 -20.40 13.41 11.55
N TYR A 43 -20.58 14.36 10.61
CA TYR A 43 -21.84 14.53 9.87
C TYR A 43 -22.18 13.30 9.02
N MET A 44 -21.18 12.64 8.45
CA MET A 44 -21.39 11.41 7.68
C MET A 44 -21.92 10.27 8.57
N PHE A 45 -21.43 10.14 9.80
CA PHE A 45 -21.96 9.15 10.74
C PHE A 45 -23.41 9.47 11.15
N LYS A 46 -23.73 10.75 11.36
CA LYS A 46 -25.10 11.19 11.62
C LYS A 46 -26.03 10.91 10.44
N ALA A 47 -25.60 11.22 9.22
CA ALA A 47 -26.37 11.00 7.99
C ALA A 47 -26.60 9.50 7.71
N LYS A 48 -25.66 8.63 8.08
CA LYS A 48 -25.81 7.17 8.03
C LYS A 48 -26.70 6.59 9.14
N ASN A 49 -27.29 7.44 9.98
CA ASN A 49 -28.14 7.05 11.10
C ASN A 49 -27.46 6.06 12.07
N VAL A 50 -26.15 6.22 12.31
CA VAL A 50 -25.42 5.38 13.25
C VAL A 50 -25.90 5.68 14.67
N GLN A 51 -26.29 4.62 15.41
CA GLN A 51 -26.97 4.77 16.72
C GLN A 51 -26.09 4.43 17.92
N THR A 52 -25.00 3.68 17.73
CA THR A 52 -24.20 3.17 18.85
C THR A 52 -22.75 3.63 18.79
N ALA A 53 -22.14 3.80 19.97
CA ALA A 53 -20.72 4.10 20.12
C ALA A 53 -19.86 3.05 19.41
N GLU A 54 -20.19 1.76 19.54
CA GLU A 54 -19.45 0.67 18.88
C GLU A 54 -19.47 0.81 17.36
N GLN A 55 -20.62 1.11 16.74
CA GLN A 55 -20.70 1.28 15.28
C GLN A 55 -19.83 2.45 14.79
N ILE A 56 -19.79 3.56 15.53
CA ILE A 56 -18.90 4.68 15.20
C ILE A 56 -17.44 4.23 15.33
N VAL A 57 -17.08 3.63 16.47
CA VAL A 57 -15.72 3.18 16.75
C VAL A 57 -15.23 2.18 15.70
N ARG A 58 -16.01 1.15 15.38
CA ARG A 58 -15.68 0.17 14.33
C ARG A 58 -15.53 0.84 12.98
N GLY A 59 -16.49 1.68 12.58
CA GLY A 59 -16.41 2.39 11.30
C GLY A 59 -15.15 3.25 11.17
N ILE A 60 -14.65 3.82 12.27
CA ILE A 60 -13.40 4.58 12.28
C ILE A 60 -12.18 3.66 12.19
N LEU A 61 -12.14 2.62 13.03
CA LEU A 61 -11.04 1.67 13.09
C LEU A 61 -10.87 0.93 11.75
N ASP A 62 -11.95 0.42 11.17
CA ASP A 62 -11.95 -0.29 9.89
C ASP A 62 -11.46 0.60 8.76
N ALA A 63 -11.92 1.86 8.72
CA ALA A 63 -11.46 2.83 7.74
C ALA A 63 -9.98 3.20 7.93
N HIS A 64 -9.49 3.27 9.17
CA HIS A 64 -8.06 3.48 9.45
C HIS A 64 -7.24 2.28 8.99
N ILE A 65 -7.63 1.07 9.39
CA ILE A 65 -6.97 -0.19 9.03
C ILE A 65 -6.87 -0.32 7.52
N SER A 66 -7.98 -0.18 6.80
CA SER A 66 -8.02 -0.31 5.34
C SER A 66 -7.04 0.65 4.64
N SER A 67 -6.99 1.92 5.04
CA SER A 67 -6.06 2.89 4.45
C SER A 67 -4.58 2.61 4.78
N ASN A 68 -4.29 2.09 5.98
CA ASN A 68 -2.92 1.76 6.37
C ASN A 68 -2.45 0.49 5.68
N GLU A 69 -3.31 -0.53 5.58
CA GLU A 69 -3.00 -1.80 4.91
C GLU A 69 -2.62 -1.58 3.45
N GLU A 70 -3.36 -0.74 2.72
CA GLU A 70 -3.04 -0.45 1.32
C GLU A 70 -1.63 0.13 1.17
N THR A 71 -1.24 1.04 2.06
CA THR A 71 0.09 1.65 2.07
C THR A 71 1.17 0.63 2.45
N LEU A 72 0.99 -0.07 3.57
CA LEU A 72 1.94 -1.07 4.08
C LEU A 72 2.14 -2.22 3.08
N PHE A 73 1.06 -2.67 2.44
CA PHE A 73 1.13 -3.76 1.47
C PHE A 73 1.70 -3.28 0.13
N GLY A 74 1.48 -2.03 -0.24
CA GLY A 74 2.13 -1.42 -1.41
C GLY A 74 3.65 -1.40 -1.28
N ASP A 75 4.17 -0.94 -0.13
CA ASP A 75 5.61 -0.96 0.16
C ASP A 75 6.18 -2.40 0.14
N TRP A 76 5.40 -3.36 0.65
CA TRP A 76 5.80 -4.76 0.67
C TRP A 76 5.85 -5.37 -0.75
N LEU A 77 4.85 -5.08 -1.59
CA LEU A 77 4.82 -5.51 -3.00
C LEU A 77 5.94 -4.90 -3.83
N GLU A 78 6.32 -3.63 -3.56
CA GLU A 78 7.51 -3.02 -4.16
C GLU A 78 8.76 -3.84 -3.84
N GLY A 79 8.96 -4.17 -2.56
CA GLY A 79 10.09 -5.00 -2.11
C GLY A 79 10.11 -6.37 -2.79
N LEU A 80 8.97 -7.04 -2.88
CA LEU A 80 8.84 -8.33 -3.56
C LEU A 80 9.21 -8.24 -5.04
N ALA A 81 8.71 -7.23 -5.76
CA ALA A 81 9.02 -7.06 -7.18
C ALA A 81 10.51 -6.79 -7.42
N ILE A 82 11.15 -5.98 -6.57
CA ILE A 82 12.60 -5.74 -6.61
C ILE A 82 13.37 -7.03 -6.35
N PHE A 83 12.98 -7.79 -5.32
CA PHE A 83 13.62 -9.08 -5.00
C PHE A 83 13.54 -10.06 -6.17
N ILE A 84 12.34 -10.27 -6.73
CA ILE A 84 12.13 -11.18 -7.85
C ILE A 84 12.99 -10.76 -9.05
N ASN A 85 12.99 -9.47 -9.39
CA ASN A 85 13.81 -8.97 -10.48
C ASN A 85 15.32 -9.13 -10.22
N SER A 86 15.77 -8.97 -8.97
CA SER A 86 17.16 -9.20 -8.59
C SER A 86 17.59 -10.66 -8.83
N ARG A 87 16.68 -11.63 -8.64
CA ARG A 87 16.93 -13.05 -8.90
C ARG A 87 16.94 -13.38 -10.39
N THR A 88 16.04 -12.81 -11.17
CA THR A 88 15.93 -13.13 -12.61
C THR A 88 16.93 -12.36 -13.47
N TYR A 89 17.02 -11.04 -13.25
CA TYR A 89 17.71 -10.09 -14.12
C TYR A 89 18.83 -9.30 -13.44
N GLY A 90 19.10 -9.56 -12.14
CA GLY A 90 20.14 -8.84 -11.41
C GLY A 90 19.80 -7.37 -11.13
N GLY A 91 18.50 -7.02 -11.13
CA GLY A 91 18.04 -5.67 -10.82
C GLY A 91 18.29 -5.24 -9.38
N TRP A 92 18.22 -3.93 -9.16
CA TRP A 92 18.49 -3.30 -7.86
C TRP A 92 17.54 -2.13 -7.58
N LYS A 93 17.42 -1.79 -6.30
CA LYS A 93 16.67 -0.61 -5.87
C LYS A 93 17.37 0.67 -6.34
N SER A 94 16.64 1.52 -7.06
CA SER A 94 17.22 2.76 -7.61
C SER A 94 17.53 3.78 -6.52
N GLY A 95 18.60 4.55 -6.72
CA GLY A 95 18.88 5.76 -5.95
C GLY A 95 18.25 7.02 -6.54
N ILE A 96 17.57 6.92 -7.68
CA ILE A 96 16.99 8.06 -8.39
C ILE A 96 15.58 8.32 -7.88
N ALA A 97 15.29 9.56 -7.50
CA ALA A 97 13.99 9.95 -6.96
C ALA A 97 12.84 9.58 -7.93
N GLY A 98 11.86 8.82 -7.42
CA GLY A 98 10.68 8.39 -8.17
C GLY A 98 10.89 7.19 -9.08
N VAL A 99 12.06 6.53 -9.01
CA VAL A 99 12.32 5.22 -9.60
C VAL A 99 12.54 4.25 -8.44
N ASP A 100 11.90 3.09 -8.50
CA ASP A 100 11.96 2.08 -7.45
C ASP A 100 12.93 0.95 -7.83
N LEU A 101 12.91 0.52 -9.09
CA LEU A 101 13.71 -0.59 -9.62
C LEU A 101 14.46 -0.18 -10.90
N GLU A 102 15.73 -0.58 -10.99
CA GLU A 102 16.54 -0.53 -12.20
C GLU A 102 17.06 -1.92 -12.57
N PHE A 103 17.06 -2.25 -13.85
CA PHE A 103 17.72 -3.45 -14.37
C PHE A 103 17.99 -3.34 -15.87
N ASP A 104 18.96 -4.12 -16.35
CA ASP A 104 19.30 -4.22 -17.77
C ASP A 104 18.69 -5.48 -18.40
N LYS A 105 17.98 -5.30 -19.51
CA LYS A 105 17.41 -6.41 -20.30
C LYS A 105 17.39 -6.02 -21.78
N ASP A 106 17.75 -6.98 -22.64
CA ASP A 106 17.72 -6.83 -24.11
C ASP A 106 18.41 -5.55 -24.62
N GLY A 107 19.57 -5.21 -24.02
CA GLY A 107 20.36 -4.03 -24.39
C GLY A 107 19.77 -2.69 -23.94
N SER A 108 18.73 -2.70 -23.11
CA SER A 108 18.07 -1.51 -22.58
C SER A 108 18.12 -1.48 -21.05
N ARG A 109 18.25 -0.27 -20.49
CA ARG A 109 18.03 0.00 -19.07
C ARG A 109 16.55 0.24 -18.83
N HIS A 110 15.94 -0.58 -18.00
CA HIS A 110 14.60 -0.34 -17.51
C HIS A 110 14.65 0.46 -16.22
N ILE A 111 13.88 1.54 -16.16
CA ILE A 111 13.60 2.28 -14.92
C ILE A 111 12.14 2.10 -14.59
N VAL A 112 11.84 1.63 -13.38
CA VAL A 112 10.48 1.23 -13.01
C VAL A 112 10.01 2.00 -11.79
N ALA A 113 8.83 2.62 -11.89
CA ALA A 113 8.06 3.05 -10.74
C ALA A 113 7.00 1.99 -10.44
N ILE A 114 7.08 1.35 -9.28
CA ILE A 114 6.20 0.26 -8.85
C ILE A 114 5.04 0.85 -8.04
N LYS A 115 3.83 0.36 -8.31
CA LYS A 115 2.58 0.76 -7.66
C LYS A 115 1.74 -0.47 -7.42
N SER A 116 0.88 -0.45 -6.40
CA SER A 116 0.04 -1.61 -6.09
C SER A 116 -0.94 -1.91 -7.24
N GLY A 117 -1.69 -0.91 -7.70
CA GLY A 117 -2.75 -1.07 -8.70
C GLY A 117 -2.79 0.06 -9.75
N PRO A 118 -3.68 -0.05 -10.76
CA PRO A 118 -3.68 0.85 -11.91
C PRO A 118 -4.19 2.27 -11.59
N ASN A 119 -5.00 2.44 -10.55
CA ASN A 119 -5.63 3.72 -10.18
C ASN A 119 -4.93 4.39 -8.98
N TRP A 120 -3.60 4.29 -8.92
CA TRP A 120 -2.78 4.69 -7.78
C TRP A 120 -2.65 6.20 -7.58
N GLY A 121 -3.02 7.02 -8.57
CA GLY A 121 -2.81 8.46 -8.47
C GLY A 121 -3.73 9.29 -9.36
N ASN A 122 -3.98 10.51 -8.90
CA ASN A 122 -4.68 11.53 -9.68
C ASN A 122 -3.75 12.15 -10.76
N SER A 123 -4.28 13.08 -11.56
CA SER A 123 -3.56 13.70 -12.67
C SER A 123 -2.24 14.38 -12.26
N SER A 124 -2.16 15.00 -11.07
CA SER A 124 -0.93 15.64 -10.60
C SER A 124 0.13 14.61 -10.22
N GLN A 125 -0.25 13.52 -9.56
CA GLN A 125 0.66 12.42 -9.22
C GLN A 125 1.19 11.71 -10.47
N ILE A 126 0.34 11.48 -11.47
CA ILE A 126 0.78 10.94 -12.78
C ILE A 126 1.74 11.92 -13.47
N GLY A 127 1.44 13.22 -13.43
CA GLY A 127 2.31 14.27 -13.95
C GLY A 127 3.70 14.26 -13.29
N GLN A 128 3.75 14.13 -11.96
CA GLN A 128 5.01 14.06 -11.22
C GLN A 128 5.83 12.83 -11.59
N MET A 129 5.22 11.66 -11.75
CA MET A 129 5.93 10.45 -12.19
C MET A 129 6.56 10.64 -13.59
N ARG A 130 5.84 11.25 -14.53
CA ARG A 130 6.38 11.55 -15.88
C ARG A 130 7.60 12.47 -15.79
N THR A 131 7.54 13.48 -14.92
CA THR A 131 8.69 14.37 -14.65
C THR A 131 9.86 13.60 -14.06
N ASN A 132 9.61 12.72 -13.08
CA ASN A 132 10.64 11.89 -12.46
C ASN A 132 11.32 10.97 -13.48
N PHE A 133 10.57 10.30 -14.35
CA PHE A 133 11.14 9.49 -15.43
C PHE A 133 12.01 10.31 -16.39
N LYS A 134 11.56 11.49 -16.81
CA LYS A 134 12.35 12.37 -17.69
C LYS A 134 13.65 12.82 -17.02
N THR A 135 13.61 13.11 -15.72
CA THR A 135 14.81 13.45 -14.93
C THR A 135 15.74 12.25 -14.81
N ALA A 136 15.23 11.08 -14.46
CA ALA A 136 16.00 9.84 -14.36
C ALA A 136 16.72 9.48 -15.67
N GLN A 137 16.00 9.57 -16.79
CA GLN A 137 16.57 9.35 -18.13
C GLN A 137 17.72 10.31 -18.43
N ARG A 138 17.61 11.59 -18.05
CA ARG A 138 18.68 12.57 -18.22
C ARG A 138 19.89 12.24 -17.34
N THR A 139 19.65 11.91 -16.06
CA THR A 139 20.71 11.56 -15.11
C THR A 139 21.53 10.36 -15.60
N LEU A 140 20.86 9.29 -16.04
CA LEU A 140 21.51 8.07 -16.51
C LEU A 140 22.27 8.26 -17.84
N ARG A 141 21.80 9.14 -18.73
CA ARG A 141 22.52 9.45 -19.98
C ARG A 141 23.80 10.25 -19.75
N THR A 142 23.85 11.07 -18.70
CA THR A 142 25.06 11.81 -18.33
C THR A 142 26.15 10.89 -17.80
N SER A 143 25.78 9.83 -17.05
CA SER A 143 26.74 8.86 -16.51
C SER A 143 27.15 7.80 -17.52
N GLN A 144 26.30 7.45 -18.50
CA GLN A 144 26.59 6.48 -19.57
C GLN A 144 25.97 6.92 -20.90
N SER A 145 26.77 7.59 -21.74
CA SER A 145 26.34 8.03 -23.07
C SER A 145 26.11 6.82 -24.00
N GLY A 146 24.87 6.64 -24.46
CA GLY A 146 24.48 5.56 -25.38
C GLY A 146 23.46 4.56 -24.84
N LEU A 147 23.11 4.64 -23.55
CA LEU A 147 22.13 3.76 -22.93
C LEU A 147 20.71 4.02 -23.48
N HIS A 148 20.07 3.00 -24.06
CA HIS A 148 18.65 3.04 -24.36
C HIS A 148 17.86 2.82 -23.06
N ILE A 149 17.02 3.79 -22.68
CA ILE A 149 16.31 3.77 -21.40
C ILE A 149 14.82 3.68 -21.63
N VAL A 150 14.18 2.67 -21.04
CA VAL A 150 12.74 2.43 -21.11
C VAL A 150 12.13 2.68 -19.75
N ALA A 151 11.22 3.65 -19.68
CA ALA A 151 10.47 3.94 -18.47
C ALA A 151 9.22 3.06 -18.35
N VAL A 152 9.00 2.49 -17.17
CA VAL A 152 7.88 1.58 -16.90
C VAL A 152 7.17 1.98 -15.61
N ASN A 153 5.85 2.15 -15.67
CA ASN A 153 4.97 2.12 -14.50
C ASN A 153 4.49 0.68 -14.31
N GLY A 154 4.99 0.01 -13.28
CA GLY A 154 4.61 -1.35 -12.93
C GLY A 154 3.47 -1.36 -11.92
N CYS A 155 2.37 -2.04 -12.22
CA CYS A 155 1.27 -2.26 -11.28
C CYS A 155 1.17 -3.74 -10.90
N CYS A 156 1.29 -4.05 -9.61
CA CYS A 156 1.29 -5.42 -9.09
C CYS A 156 -0.04 -6.16 -9.29
N TYR A 157 -1.16 -5.46 -9.33
CA TYR A 157 -2.48 -6.03 -9.66
C TYR A 157 -3.24 -5.16 -10.67
N GLY A 158 -4.39 -5.68 -11.10
CA GLY A 158 -5.29 -4.99 -12.04
C GLY A 158 -4.91 -5.21 -13.50
N ARG A 159 -5.65 -4.55 -14.39
CA ARG A 159 -5.49 -4.69 -15.85
C ARG A 159 -5.44 -3.32 -16.52
N ASP A 160 -4.54 -3.18 -17.49
CA ASP A 160 -4.48 -2.05 -18.41
C ASP A 160 -4.32 -2.59 -19.84
N ASN A 161 -5.26 -2.26 -20.72
CA ASN A 161 -5.28 -2.76 -22.10
C ASN A 161 -4.49 -1.88 -23.08
N ASN A 162 -4.02 -0.70 -22.65
CA ASN A 162 -3.33 0.27 -23.48
C ASN A 162 -1.95 0.58 -22.88
N PRO A 163 -1.01 -0.38 -22.86
CA PRO A 163 0.19 -0.28 -22.04
C PRO A 163 1.12 0.87 -22.50
N ASP A 164 1.17 1.19 -23.78
CA ASP A 164 1.97 2.31 -24.27
C ASP A 164 1.30 3.65 -23.94
N LYS A 165 1.98 4.48 -23.14
CA LYS A 165 1.54 5.84 -22.77
C LYS A 165 2.39 6.94 -23.44
N GLY A 166 3.19 6.58 -24.44
CA GLY A 166 4.12 7.43 -25.17
C GLY A 166 5.42 7.68 -24.42
N ASP A 167 5.34 8.29 -23.23
CA ASP A 167 6.53 8.62 -22.42
C ASP A 167 7.04 7.43 -21.58
N TYR A 168 6.18 6.44 -21.33
CA TYR A 168 6.44 5.26 -20.51
C TYR A 168 5.46 4.14 -20.86
N PHE A 169 5.80 2.90 -20.50
CA PHE A 169 4.87 1.77 -20.54
C PHE A 169 4.18 1.57 -19.19
N LYS A 170 2.89 1.29 -19.18
CA LYS A 170 2.14 0.87 -18.00
C LYS A 170 1.84 -0.62 -18.10
N LEU A 171 2.49 -1.42 -17.25
CA LEU A 171 2.29 -2.87 -17.20
C LEU A 171 1.54 -3.21 -15.92
N CYS A 172 0.47 -3.99 -16.00
CA CYS A 172 -0.36 -4.31 -14.84
C CYS A 172 -0.60 -5.82 -14.71
N GLY A 173 -0.62 -6.31 -13.47
CA GLY A 173 -0.91 -7.69 -13.13
C GLY A 173 0.06 -8.64 -13.84
N GLN A 174 -0.48 -9.62 -14.58
CA GLN A 174 0.31 -10.62 -15.31
C GLN A 174 1.45 -10.01 -16.13
N ARG A 175 1.19 -8.93 -16.90
CA ARG A 175 2.22 -8.29 -17.73
C ARG A 175 3.37 -7.71 -16.91
N PHE A 176 3.08 -7.19 -15.71
CA PHE A 176 4.13 -6.65 -14.85
C PHE A 176 4.93 -7.76 -14.21
N TRP A 177 4.27 -8.80 -13.68
CA TRP A 177 4.95 -9.94 -13.07
C TRP A 177 5.82 -10.68 -14.08
N GLU A 178 5.32 -10.92 -15.29
CA GLU A 178 6.11 -11.48 -16.39
C GLU A 178 7.30 -10.58 -16.75
N PHE A 179 7.09 -9.26 -16.81
CA PHE A 179 8.15 -8.31 -17.14
C PHE A 179 9.31 -8.36 -16.14
N VAL A 180 9.02 -8.47 -14.84
CA VAL A 180 10.07 -8.47 -13.80
C VAL A 180 10.68 -9.84 -13.55
N SER A 181 10.03 -10.93 -13.95
CA SER A 181 10.44 -12.30 -13.61
C SER A 181 10.80 -13.21 -14.80
N GLY A 182 10.34 -12.86 -16.00
CA GLY A 182 10.38 -13.75 -17.16
C GLY A 182 9.31 -14.84 -17.18
N ASP A 183 8.42 -14.87 -16.18
CA ASP A 183 7.40 -15.92 -16.02
C ASP A 183 5.97 -15.35 -16.12
N ALA A 184 5.22 -15.82 -17.12
CA ALA A 184 3.85 -15.40 -17.39
C ALA A 184 2.83 -15.93 -16.37
N ASN A 185 3.17 -16.95 -15.57
CA ASN A 185 2.30 -17.57 -14.57
C ASN A 185 2.55 -17.07 -13.15
N LEU A 186 3.66 -16.36 -12.93
CA LEU A 186 4.06 -15.89 -11.59
C LEU A 186 2.94 -15.18 -10.83
N TYR A 187 2.09 -14.39 -11.50
CA TYR A 187 1.00 -13.66 -10.84
C TYR A 187 -0.01 -14.58 -10.10
N VAL A 188 -0.15 -15.84 -10.54
CA VAL A 188 -0.96 -16.86 -9.86
C VAL A 188 -0.13 -17.60 -8.83
N GLU A 189 1.11 -17.95 -9.18
CA GLU A 189 2.02 -18.71 -8.32
C GLU A 189 2.35 -17.96 -7.03
N LEU A 190 2.33 -16.62 -7.04
CA LEU A 190 2.49 -15.80 -5.85
C LEU A 190 1.41 -16.02 -4.77
N ILE A 191 0.26 -16.61 -5.10
CA ILE A 191 -0.84 -16.84 -4.14
C ILE A 191 -0.40 -17.80 -3.02
N GLU A 192 0.29 -18.89 -3.37
CA GLU A 192 0.71 -19.90 -2.40
C GLU A 192 1.67 -19.36 -1.33
N PRO A 193 2.82 -18.73 -1.68
CA PRO A 193 3.74 -18.21 -0.68
C PRO A 193 3.12 -17.08 0.14
N LEU A 194 2.23 -16.26 -0.45
CA LEU A 194 1.48 -15.22 0.27
C LEU A 194 0.45 -15.75 1.26
N GLY A 195 -0.16 -16.90 0.97
CA GLY A 195 -1.15 -17.53 1.83
C GLY A 195 -0.55 -18.31 3.00
N PHE A 196 0.72 -18.69 2.90
CA PHE A 196 1.41 -19.48 3.90
C PHE A 196 1.50 -18.74 5.25
N LYS A 197 1.00 -19.35 6.33
CA LYS A 197 0.92 -18.79 7.70
C LYS A 197 0.10 -17.49 7.85
N ALA A 198 -0.69 -17.11 6.83
CA ALA A 198 -1.56 -15.94 6.90
C ALA A 198 -2.61 -16.06 8.03
N SER A 199 -3.07 -17.28 8.33
CA SER A 199 -4.04 -17.56 9.41
C SER A 199 -3.48 -17.26 10.81
N GLU A 200 -2.29 -17.78 11.14
CA GLU A 200 -1.65 -17.61 12.45
C GLU A 200 -1.43 -16.13 12.78
N ARG A 201 -0.95 -15.36 11.79
CA ARG A 201 -0.69 -13.91 11.96
C ARG A 201 -1.97 -13.08 12.04
N ASN A 202 -3.09 -13.60 11.55
CA ASN A 202 -4.37 -12.92 11.64
C ASN A 202 -4.98 -13.04 13.05
N GLU A 203 -4.69 -14.11 13.80
CA GLU A 203 -5.21 -14.29 15.16
C GLU A 203 -4.71 -13.21 16.13
N GLU A 204 -3.41 -12.93 16.13
CA GLU A 204 -2.80 -11.88 16.96
C GLU A 204 -3.42 -10.50 16.66
N PHE A 205 -3.64 -10.20 15.38
CA PHE A 205 -4.28 -8.97 14.95
C PHE A 205 -5.73 -8.87 15.44
N LEU A 206 -6.51 -9.95 15.33
CA LEU A 206 -7.92 -9.97 15.75
C LEU A 206 -8.07 -9.74 17.26
N VAL A 207 -7.14 -10.28 18.07
CA VAL A 207 -7.11 -10.03 19.52
C VAL A 207 -6.84 -8.54 19.78
N SER A 208 -5.80 -7.97 19.16
CA SER A 208 -5.44 -6.55 19.33
C SER A 208 -6.57 -5.62 18.89
N TYR A 209 -7.19 -5.90 17.74
CA TYR A 209 -8.33 -5.15 17.21
C TYR A 209 -9.52 -5.20 18.16
N SER A 210 -9.89 -6.38 18.67
CA SER A 210 -11.03 -6.54 19.59
C SER A 210 -10.81 -5.77 20.90
N GLN A 211 -9.59 -5.81 21.44
CA GLN A 211 -9.23 -5.02 22.62
C GLN A 211 -9.34 -3.51 22.35
N MET A 212 -8.92 -3.06 21.16
CA MET A 212 -9.03 -1.66 20.78
C MET A 212 -10.48 -1.20 20.63
N VAL A 213 -11.35 -2.01 20.00
CA VAL A 213 -12.79 -1.75 19.90
C VAL A 213 -13.39 -1.55 21.30
N ASN A 214 -13.12 -2.47 22.23
CA ASN A 214 -13.63 -2.39 23.59
C ASN A 214 -13.13 -1.13 24.33
N LYS A 215 -11.83 -0.84 24.21
CA LYS A 215 -11.21 0.34 24.83
C LYS A 215 -11.81 1.63 24.30
N PHE A 216 -11.87 1.78 22.97
CA PHE A 216 -12.39 2.99 22.33
C PHE A 216 -13.89 3.14 22.51
N THR A 217 -14.65 2.05 22.54
CA THR A 217 -16.09 2.12 22.84
C THR A 217 -16.31 2.64 24.25
N ARG A 218 -15.53 2.16 25.24
CA ARG A 218 -15.59 2.67 26.61
C ARG A 218 -15.23 4.16 26.69
N GLU A 219 -14.13 4.56 26.07
CA GLU A 219 -13.69 5.96 26.03
C GLU A 219 -14.71 6.85 25.31
N PHE A 220 -15.29 6.36 24.21
CA PHE A 220 -16.32 7.08 23.45
C PHE A 220 -17.58 7.29 24.28
N THR A 221 -18.08 6.24 24.92
CA THR A 221 -19.28 6.34 25.77
C THR A 221 -19.05 7.30 26.93
N SER A 222 -17.86 7.30 27.53
CA SER A 222 -17.51 8.21 28.62
C SER A 222 -17.48 9.68 28.18
N ASP A 223 -16.96 9.96 26.99
CA ASP A 223 -16.68 11.34 26.55
C ASP A 223 -17.77 11.93 25.65
N PHE A 224 -18.58 11.09 24.98
CA PHE A 224 -19.50 11.49 23.91
C PHE A 224 -20.89 10.85 23.99
N CYS A 225 -21.25 10.19 25.09
CA CYS A 225 -22.64 9.78 25.34
C CYS A 225 -23.20 10.46 26.60
N ASP A 226 -24.51 10.68 26.60
CA ASP A 226 -25.24 11.16 27.78
C ASP A 226 -25.60 10.01 28.76
N GLU A 227 -26.23 10.34 29.88
CA GLU A 227 -26.64 9.37 30.90
C GLU A 227 -27.64 8.32 30.38
N ASN A 228 -28.38 8.63 29.31
CA ASN A 228 -29.32 7.72 28.65
C ASN A 228 -28.62 6.84 27.59
N GLY A 229 -27.30 7.01 27.39
CA GLY A 229 -26.52 6.31 26.37
C GLY A 229 -26.66 6.89 24.96
N SER A 230 -27.32 8.03 24.80
CA SER A 230 -27.46 8.70 23.50
C SER A 230 -26.18 9.44 23.15
N ILE A 231 -25.79 9.40 21.87
CA ILE A 231 -24.59 10.08 21.39
C ILE A 231 -24.80 11.60 21.44
N ALA A 232 -23.95 12.29 22.20
CA ALA A 232 -23.87 13.73 22.28
C ALA A 232 -23.16 14.28 21.02
N TRP A 233 -23.88 14.32 19.90
CA TRP A 233 -23.36 14.72 18.58
C TRP A 233 -22.72 16.11 18.58
N GLU A 234 -23.22 17.04 19.39
CA GLU A 234 -22.66 18.38 19.52
C GLU A 234 -21.21 18.36 20.03
N LEU A 235 -20.92 17.57 21.07
CA LEU A 235 -19.56 17.41 21.61
C LEU A 235 -18.62 16.77 20.59
N LEU A 236 -19.13 15.80 19.82
CA LEU A 236 -18.38 15.13 18.77
C LEU A 236 -17.99 16.10 17.64
N VAL A 237 -18.93 16.94 17.22
CA VAL A 237 -18.70 17.96 16.20
C VAL A 237 -17.78 19.06 16.72
N GLN A 238 -17.94 19.50 17.97
CA GLN A 238 -17.05 20.48 18.59
C GLN A 238 -15.61 19.97 18.66
N LEU A 239 -15.38 18.72 19.09
CA LEU A 239 -14.05 18.10 19.07
C LEU A 239 -13.43 18.14 17.67
N ASN A 240 -14.23 17.87 16.64
CA ASN A 240 -13.78 17.67 15.28
C ASN A 240 -13.56 18.99 14.52
N SER A 241 -14.45 19.96 14.71
CA SER A 241 -14.61 21.10 13.79
C SER A 241 -14.61 22.47 14.47
N ALA A 242 -14.62 22.56 15.81
CA ALA A 242 -14.50 23.85 16.47
C ALA A 242 -13.13 24.49 16.19
N SER A 243 -13.08 25.82 16.13
CA SER A 243 -11.82 26.55 16.11
C SER A 243 -11.01 26.22 17.38
N GLU A 244 -9.71 26.03 17.24
CA GLU A 244 -8.82 25.96 18.41
C GLU A 244 -8.88 27.31 19.16
N ALA A 245 -8.96 27.25 20.48
CA ALA A 245 -8.93 28.41 21.36
C ALA A 245 -7.50 28.89 21.60
#